data_AF-A0AAW7MGR7-F1
#
_entry.id   AF-A0AAW7MGR7-F1
#
_cell.length_a   1.000
_cell.length_b   1.000
_cell.length_c   1.000
_cell.angle_alpha   90.00
_cell.angle_beta   90.00
_cell.angle_gamma   90.00
#
_symmetry.space_group_name_H-M   'P 1'
#
loop_
_entity.id
_entity.type
_entity.pdbx_description
1 polymer ?
#
loop_
_entity_poly.entity_id
_entity_poly.type
_entity_poly.pdbx_seq_one_letter_code
_entity_poly.pdbx_strand_id
1 'polypeptide(L)'
;MFKKVSIAVLLLAGVGAHAAPTFCPVAGNYRGQYSGNTDSGTLAAIVEPADGTVRGVAMSADGRQFPFGGVIARDGSFSSGAVATGAQFVGRFASTASGQIFGQGDWALGGLEGGKWKIIRESAPGNCL
;
A
#
# COMPACT_ATOMS: atom_id res chain seq x y z
N MET A 1 69.19 11.74 -6.16
CA MET A 1 68.37 11.09 -7.21
C MET A 1 67.12 10.49 -6.56
N PHE A 2 65.97 11.04 -6.97
CA PHE A 2 64.56 10.60 -6.88
C PHE A 2 63.99 9.87 -5.65
N LYS A 3 63.13 10.62 -4.92
CA LYS A 3 62.22 10.20 -3.86
C LYS A 3 60.91 9.70 -4.53
N LYS A 4 60.55 8.44 -4.35
CA LYS A 4 59.30 7.86 -4.87
C LYS A 4 58.14 8.25 -3.96
N VAL A 5 57.20 9.06 -4.47
CA VAL A 5 55.93 9.36 -3.80
C VAL A 5 54.88 8.45 -4.43
N SER A 6 54.42 7.46 -3.67
CA SER A 6 53.29 6.61 -4.08
C SER A 6 51.99 7.34 -3.74
N ILE A 7 51.27 7.77 -4.75
CA ILE A 7 49.91 8.33 -4.62
C ILE A 7 48.93 7.16 -4.62
N ALA A 8 48.32 6.90 -3.47
CA ALA A 8 47.17 6.01 -3.38
C ALA A 8 45.93 6.76 -3.85
N VAL A 9 45.40 6.40 -5.02
CA VAL A 9 44.12 6.89 -5.53
C VAL A 9 43.01 6.11 -4.82
N LEU A 10 42.31 6.75 -3.88
CA LEU A 10 41.05 6.25 -3.34
C LEU A 10 39.93 6.49 -4.38
N LEU A 11 39.53 5.43 -5.08
CA LEU A 11 38.29 5.38 -5.84
C LEU A 11 37.11 5.28 -4.87
N LEU A 12 36.53 6.43 -4.50
CA LEU A 12 35.20 6.48 -3.92
C LEU A 12 34.19 6.12 -5.00
N ALA A 13 33.80 4.85 -5.06
CA ALA A 13 32.62 4.43 -5.80
C ALA A 13 31.40 5.07 -5.12
N GLY A 14 30.99 6.23 -5.62
CA GLY A 14 29.73 6.85 -5.27
C GLY A 14 28.60 5.94 -5.74
N VAL A 15 28.14 5.04 -4.88
CA VAL A 15 26.84 4.42 -5.05
C VAL A 15 25.82 5.55 -5.02
N GLY A 16 25.23 5.84 -6.18
CA GLY A 16 24.11 6.76 -6.28
C GLY A 16 23.04 6.26 -5.33
N ALA A 17 22.86 6.95 -4.21
CA ALA A 17 21.72 6.73 -3.34
C ALA A 17 20.48 7.21 -4.10
N HIS A 18 19.94 6.35 -4.95
CA HIS A 18 18.60 6.54 -5.48
C HIS A 18 17.70 6.54 -4.26
N ALA A 19 17.17 7.71 -3.90
CA ALA A 19 16.20 7.82 -2.82
C ALA A 19 15.06 6.86 -3.15
N ALA A 20 14.91 5.81 -2.35
CA ALA A 20 13.81 4.87 -2.53
C ALA A 20 12.50 5.67 -2.50
N PRO A 21 11.54 5.36 -3.39
CA PRO A 21 10.23 5.98 -3.34
C PRO A 21 9.65 5.95 -1.93
N THR A 22 9.04 7.07 -1.49
CA THR A 22 8.67 7.29 -0.08
C THR A 22 7.70 6.24 0.46
N PHE A 23 6.97 5.55 -0.42
CA PHE A 23 5.97 4.54 -0.03
C PHE A 23 6.40 3.10 -0.28
N CYS A 24 7.66 2.83 -0.66
CA CYS A 24 8.15 1.46 -0.83
C CYS A 24 7.87 0.49 0.33
N PRO A 25 7.87 0.92 1.63
CA PRO A 25 7.50 0.03 2.73
C PRO A 25 6.10 -0.60 2.61
N VAL A 26 5.16 0.10 1.95
CA VAL A 26 3.76 -0.32 1.77
C VAL A 26 3.34 -0.47 0.32
N ALA A 27 4.22 -0.22 -0.64
CA ALA A 27 3.91 -0.40 -2.06
C ALA A 27 3.70 -1.88 -2.40
N GLY A 28 2.82 -2.15 -3.37
CA GLY A 28 2.58 -3.50 -3.87
C GLY A 28 1.15 -3.82 -4.26
N ASN A 29 0.95 -5.09 -4.63
CA ASN A 29 -0.36 -5.67 -4.92
C ASN A 29 -0.89 -6.35 -3.66
N TYR A 30 -2.16 -6.12 -3.36
CA TYR A 30 -2.84 -6.59 -2.17
C TYR A 30 -4.10 -7.37 -2.52
N ARG A 31 -4.38 -8.40 -1.72
CA ARG A 31 -5.66 -9.12 -1.74
C ARG A 31 -6.18 -9.42 -0.36
N GLY A 32 -7.48 -9.53 -0.24
CA GLY A 32 -8.11 -9.99 0.98
C GLY A 32 -9.62 -9.89 0.90
N GLN A 33 -10.23 -9.55 2.02
CA GLN A 33 -11.68 -9.65 2.20
C GLN A 33 -12.21 -8.50 3.05
N TYR A 34 -13.50 -8.23 2.88
CA TYR A 34 -14.29 -7.43 3.81
C TYR A 34 -15.50 -8.23 4.26
N SER A 35 -15.98 -7.94 5.45
CA SER A 35 -17.13 -8.61 6.05
C SER A 35 -17.86 -7.62 6.94
N GLY A 36 -19.18 -7.62 6.86
CA GLY A 36 -20.09 -6.93 7.77
C GLY A 36 -21.42 -7.65 7.84
N ASN A 37 -22.39 -7.00 8.48
CA ASN A 37 -23.68 -7.63 8.78
C ASN A 37 -24.58 -7.82 7.55
N THR A 38 -24.39 -7.00 6.52
CA THR A 38 -25.25 -6.97 5.33
C THR A 38 -24.53 -7.35 4.04
N ASP A 39 -23.21 -7.16 4.00
CA ASP A 39 -22.39 -7.45 2.83
C ASP A 39 -21.04 -8.04 3.24
N SER A 40 -20.48 -8.83 2.34
CA SER A 40 -19.14 -9.39 2.48
C SER A 40 -18.59 -9.69 1.10
N GLY A 41 -17.27 -9.81 0.99
CA GLY A 41 -16.68 -10.10 -0.29
C GLY A 41 -15.17 -9.99 -0.30
N THR A 42 -14.63 -9.84 -1.51
CA THR A 42 -13.18 -9.79 -1.74
C THR A 42 -12.71 -8.38 -2.04
N LEU A 43 -11.44 -8.12 -1.76
CA LEU A 43 -10.76 -6.87 -2.03
C LEU A 43 -9.49 -7.13 -2.82
N ALA A 44 -9.24 -6.29 -3.81
CA ALA A 44 -7.95 -6.18 -4.49
C ALA A 44 -7.53 -4.72 -4.52
N ALA A 45 -6.24 -4.44 -4.28
CA ALA A 45 -5.70 -3.09 -4.33
C ALA A 45 -4.24 -3.06 -4.80
N ILE A 46 -3.84 -1.93 -5.36
CA ILE A 46 -2.47 -1.58 -5.71
C ILE A 46 -2.11 -0.32 -4.95
N VAL A 47 -0.92 -0.31 -4.34
CA VAL A 47 -0.32 0.88 -3.73
C VAL A 47 0.90 1.29 -4.55
N GLU A 48 0.85 2.49 -5.11
CA GLU A 48 1.91 3.06 -5.93
C GLU A 48 3.09 3.53 -5.05
N PRO A 49 4.34 3.14 -5.38
CA PRO A 49 5.51 3.48 -4.57
C PRO A 49 5.87 4.96 -4.62
N ALA A 50 5.56 5.64 -5.73
CA ALA A 50 5.96 7.01 -5.99
C ALA A 50 5.26 8.02 -5.06
N ASP A 51 3.96 7.84 -4.85
CA ASP A 51 3.10 8.84 -4.22
C ASP A 51 2.13 8.25 -3.17
N GLY A 52 2.12 6.92 -2.99
CA GLY A 52 1.23 6.27 -2.04
C GLY A 52 -0.22 6.21 -2.53
N THR A 53 -0.47 6.44 -3.83
CA THR A 53 -1.79 6.31 -4.42
C THR A 53 -2.28 4.86 -4.29
N VAL A 54 -3.51 4.70 -3.81
CA VAL A 54 -4.21 3.43 -3.72
C VAL A 54 -5.25 3.36 -4.83
N ARG A 55 -5.27 2.26 -5.56
CA ARG A 55 -6.33 1.92 -6.51
C ARG A 55 -6.83 0.53 -6.19
N GLY A 56 -8.11 0.38 -5.90
CA GLY A 56 -8.69 -0.89 -5.50
C GLY A 56 -10.13 -1.07 -5.93
N VAL A 57 -10.58 -2.31 -5.80
CA VAL A 57 -11.95 -2.73 -6.08
C VAL A 57 -12.38 -3.74 -5.01
N ALA A 58 -13.57 -3.52 -4.47
CA ALA A 58 -14.28 -4.49 -3.65
C ALA A 58 -15.31 -5.21 -4.52
N MET A 59 -15.37 -6.53 -4.41
CA MET A 59 -16.37 -7.36 -5.07
C MET A 59 -17.24 -8.00 -3.99
N SER A 60 -18.51 -7.61 -3.91
CA SER A 60 -19.51 -8.24 -3.05
C SER A 60 -19.75 -9.70 -3.44
N ALA A 61 -20.20 -10.50 -2.48
CA ALA A 61 -20.68 -11.85 -2.68
C ALA A 61 -21.83 -11.92 -3.71
N ASP A 62 -22.59 -10.85 -3.88
CA ASP A 62 -23.66 -10.75 -4.90
C ASP A 62 -23.17 -10.29 -6.28
N GLY A 63 -21.87 -10.02 -6.43
CA GLY A 63 -21.24 -9.60 -7.68
C GLY A 63 -21.18 -8.09 -7.93
N ARG A 64 -21.71 -7.26 -7.02
CA ARG A 64 -21.53 -5.79 -7.11
C ARG A 64 -20.07 -5.40 -6.91
N GLN A 65 -19.63 -4.40 -7.69
CA GLN A 65 -18.28 -3.84 -7.60
C GLN A 65 -18.29 -2.44 -7.00
N PHE A 66 -17.41 -2.20 -6.04
CA PHE A 66 -17.19 -0.90 -5.42
C PHE A 66 -15.74 -0.48 -5.63
N PRO A 67 -15.46 0.46 -6.56
CA PRO A 67 -14.12 1.01 -6.68
C PRO A 67 -13.79 1.79 -5.42
N PHE A 68 -12.55 1.72 -4.97
CA PHE A 68 -12.03 2.53 -3.89
C PHE A 68 -10.61 2.99 -4.22
N GLY A 69 -10.23 4.15 -3.74
CA GLY A 69 -8.92 4.73 -3.99
C GLY A 69 -8.71 6.04 -3.25
N GLY A 70 -7.46 6.43 -3.14
CA GLY A 70 -7.06 7.59 -2.37
C GLY A 70 -5.54 7.64 -2.25
N VAL A 71 -5.04 8.37 -1.26
CA VAL A 71 -3.61 8.45 -0.97
C VAL A 71 -3.40 8.00 0.47
N ILE A 72 -2.42 7.12 0.69
CA ILE A 72 -2.00 6.74 2.04
C ILE A 72 -1.25 7.91 2.66
N ALA A 73 -1.66 8.33 3.86
CA ALA A 73 -0.91 9.28 4.66
C ALA A 73 0.43 8.67 5.12
N ARG A 74 1.38 9.51 5.54
CA ARG A 74 2.72 9.04 5.96
C ARG A 74 2.71 8.08 7.15
N ASP A 75 1.69 8.17 8.00
CA ASP A 75 1.49 7.24 9.11
C ASP A 75 0.88 5.91 8.66
N GLY A 76 0.53 5.75 7.39
CA GLY A 76 -0.15 4.57 6.84
C GLY A 76 -1.67 4.71 6.82
N SER A 77 -2.24 5.77 7.37
CA SER A 77 -3.69 5.97 7.42
C SER A 77 -4.26 6.15 6.02
N PHE A 78 -5.45 5.61 5.79
CA PHE A 78 -6.13 5.59 4.50
C PHE A 78 -7.62 5.86 4.70
N SER A 79 -8.19 6.69 3.85
CA SER A 79 -9.63 6.88 3.75
C SER A 79 -9.99 7.04 2.28
N SER A 80 -10.98 6.28 1.84
CA SER A 80 -11.52 6.31 0.49
C SER A 80 -13.03 6.22 0.55
N GLY A 81 -13.69 6.82 -0.43
CA GLY A 81 -15.10 6.56 -0.68
C GLY A 81 -15.44 6.65 -2.17
N ALA A 82 -16.51 5.96 -2.55
CA ALA A 82 -17.14 6.07 -3.86
C ALA A 82 -18.50 6.74 -3.71
N VAL A 83 -18.61 8.00 -4.14
CA VAL A 83 -19.86 8.78 -4.07
C VAL A 83 -21.01 8.07 -4.79
N ALA A 84 -20.72 7.43 -5.92
CA ALA A 84 -21.72 6.73 -6.73
C ALA A 84 -22.38 5.55 -6.01
N THR A 85 -21.67 4.88 -5.09
CA THR A 85 -22.17 3.69 -4.39
C THR A 85 -22.40 3.96 -2.90
N GLY A 86 -21.89 5.07 -2.37
CA GLY A 86 -21.86 5.35 -0.93
C GLY A 86 -20.92 4.44 -0.15
N ALA A 87 -20.05 3.67 -0.84
CA ALA A 87 -19.08 2.81 -0.18
C ALA A 87 -17.94 3.65 0.39
N GLN A 88 -17.55 3.38 1.64
CA GLN A 88 -16.43 4.03 2.31
C GLN A 88 -15.51 2.96 2.92
N PHE A 89 -14.20 3.15 2.78
CA PHE A 89 -13.17 2.31 3.36
C PHE A 89 -12.20 3.21 4.12
N VAL A 90 -12.10 3.00 5.43
CA VAL A 90 -11.19 3.73 6.31
C VAL A 90 -10.29 2.71 7.00
N GLY A 91 -8.99 2.97 7.09
CA GLY A 91 -8.09 2.05 7.76
C GLY A 91 -6.64 2.47 7.67
N ARG A 92 -5.75 1.49 7.74
CA ARG A 92 -4.31 1.71 7.77
C ARG A 92 -3.54 0.60 7.07
N PHE A 93 -2.47 0.96 6.38
CA PHE A 93 -1.43 0.06 5.89
C PHE A 93 -0.26 0.00 6.88
N ALA A 94 0.20 -1.19 7.23
CA ALA A 94 1.25 -1.41 8.21
C ALA A 94 2.00 -2.74 8.01
N SER A 95 3.16 -2.85 8.64
CA SER A 95 3.95 -4.08 8.76
C SER A 95 3.70 -4.76 10.10
N THR A 96 3.59 -6.09 10.13
CA THR A 96 3.67 -6.89 11.36
C THR A 96 5.12 -7.01 11.83
N ALA A 97 5.32 -7.50 13.07
CA ALA A 97 6.65 -7.88 13.57
C ALA A 97 7.33 -8.99 12.73
N SER A 98 6.55 -9.81 12.02
CA SER A 98 7.05 -10.82 11.09
C SER A 98 7.37 -10.29 9.68
N GLY A 99 7.22 -8.98 9.45
CA GLY A 99 7.46 -8.34 8.15
C GLY A 99 6.33 -8.48 7.14
N GLN A 100 5.19 -9.07 7.50
CA GLN A 100 4.01 -9.12 6.63
C GLN A 100 3.40 -7.72 6.53
N ILE A 101 3.21 -7.23 5.31
CA ILE A 101 2.53 -5.96 5.06
C ILE A 101 1.05 -6.22 4.79
N PHE A 102 0.18 -5.43 5.42
CA PHE A 102 -1.26 -5.55 5.28
C PHE A 102 -1.92 -4.17 5.31
N GLY A 103 -3.13 -4.09 4.75
CA GLY A 103 -4.08 -3.02 5.00
C GLY A 103 -5.26 -3.57 5.82
N GLN A 104 -5.78 -2.81 6.77
CA GLN A 104 -7.01 -3.20 7.48
C GLN A 104 -7.77 -1.99 8.01
N GLY A 105 -9.07 -2.16 8.27
CA GLY A 105 -9.87 -1.13 8.91
C GLY A 105 -11.36 -1.41 8.88
N ASP A 106 -12.13 -0.33 8.80
CA ASP A 106 -13.59 -0.29 8.75
C ASP A 106 -14.08 0.02 7.35
N TRP A 107 -15.19 -0.60 6.96
CA TRP A 107 -15.91 -0.24 5.74
C TRP A 107 -17.36 0.10 6.08
N ALA A 108 -17.98 0.92 5.23
CA ALA A 108 -19.38 1.25 5.31
C ALA A 108 -20.02 1.36 3.92
N LEU A 109 -21.33 1.16 3.84
CA LEU A 109 -22.14 1.39 2.63
C LEU A 109 -23.36 2.23 3.01
N GLY A 110 -23.52 3.38 2.37
CA GLY A 110 -24.68 4.27 2.61
C GLY A 110 -24.80 4.81 4.04
N GLY A 111 -23.75 4.70 4.86
CA GLY A 111 -23.69 5.20 6.25
C GLY A 111 -24.49 4.41 7.29
N LEU A 112 -25.18 3.34 6.89
CA LEU A 112 -26.03 2.51 7.77
C LEU A 112 -25.53 1.08 7.90
N GLU A 113 -24.67 0.65 6.98
CA GLU A 113 -24.12 -0.69 6.89
C GLU A 113 -22.61 -0.62 7.00
N GLY A 114 -21.97 -1.67 7.54
CA GLY A 114 -20.52 -1.72 7.62
C GLY A 114 -19.96 -2.92 8.37
N GLY A 115 -18.63 -2.92 8.46
CA GLY A 115 -17.88 -3.98 9.14
C GLY A 115 -16.38 -3.80 8.99
N LYS A 116 -15.63 -4.91 8.98
CA LYS A 116 -14.17 -4.91 8.92
C LYS A 116 -13.65 -5.37 7.57
N TRP A 117 -12.49 -4.85 7.19
CA TRP A 117 -11.75 -5.32 6.03
C TRP A 117 -10.29 -5.57 6.36
N LYS A 118 -9.69 -6.50 5.61
CA LYS A 118 -8.26 -6.80 5.68
C LYS A 118 -7.75 -7.28 4.33
N ILE A 119 -6.61 -6.75 3.90
CA ILE A 119 -5.86 -7.16 2.71
C ILE A 119 -4.40 -7.38 3.08
N ILE A 120 -3.74 -8.34 2.43
CA ILE A 120 -2.35 -8.71 2.65
C ILE A 120 -1.60 -8.47 1.36
N ARG A 121 -0.36 -7.96 1.46
CA ARG A 121 0.51 -7.75 0.30
C ARG A 121 0.94 -9.10 -0.27
N GLU A 122 0.63 -9.34 -1.53
CA GLU A 122 1.03 -10.55 -2.27
C GLU A 122 2.37 -10.36 -2.99
N SER A 123 2.65 -9.15 -3.47
CA SER A 123 3.89 -8.81 -4.15
C SER A 123 4.27 -7.35 -3.95
N ALA A 124 5.58 -7.06 -3.92
CA ALA A 124 6.12 -5.72 -3.92
C ALA A 124 6.54 -5.30 -5.35
N PRO A 125 6.53 -4.00 -5.68
CA PRO A 125 7.05 -3.51 -6.95
C PRO A 125 8.55 -3.75 -7.07
N GLY A 126 9.04 -4.05 -8.28
CA GLY A 126 10.47 -4.33 -8.50
C GLY A 126 11.41 -3.16 -8.17
N ASN A 127 10.92 -1.92 -8.17
CA ASN A 127 11.67 -0.73 -7.76
C ASN A 127 11.65 -0.48 -6.24
N CYS A 128 11.13 -1.43 -5.45
CA CYS A 128 11.10 -1.42 -3.99
C CYS A 128 11.70 -2.70 -3.37
N LEU A 129 12.41 -3.51 -4.16
CA LEU A 129 13.12 -4.72 -3.75
C LEU A 129 14.61 -4.45 -3.54
#